data_AF-A0A840YTN2-F1
#
_entry.id   AF-A0A840YTN2-F1
#
_cell.length_a   1.000
_cell.length_b   1.000
_cell.length_c   1.000
_cell.angle_alpha   90.00
_cell.angle_beta   90.00
_cell.angle_gamma   90.00
#
_symmetry.space_group_name_H-M   'P 1'
#
loop_
_entity.id
_entity.type
_entity.pdbx_description
1 polymer ?
#
loop_
_entity_poly.entity_id
_entity_poly.type
_entity_poly.pdbx_seq_one_letter_code
_entity_poly.pdbx_strand_id
1 'polypeptide(L)'
;MSDDVWTLPHEWSGAGQRQAVSRRTVDFLKVLPEGWVTTDVGSREAIRRIKRIAALMFTQTIMLAKQMRGPPKPSTWVALNHNVIKAASSALQVPAVVPGHSGCPDGRPIFRHLDPEELKAAFQANKLGSACAIPRLNGLLKAGQLDDWPASDVHIKDVRNREVWQPFEDDFVALSGNAAMWMAEQLGPDVLVGWTKIRELRSEPIATSNPLKAKEQRAAYARDWANGMKITCPVLRYKFQVSIARHDGTRSGWLESWDEVVPHTLEGLAAILQESHFWIVSLACGPRNGELVSFPRDCLRLTANGPLLRGWTFKLSDSSEPRDWPIPKAAVKAVKQQQQLAELLDPGGDRLFVSFKLGAGRRSERDKLRFNAHAFSDRTSTADGRRLTDLCQGNVHSHRFRKTVARLAALSLVGASDILFDVFGHRDPDMTLAYILSDPELQDEMRQVSAEAAMMIAADAIKRIDGSGGPAAPAVRELVARYMASSAETELGENSIATVAQLLSQDGRVMLVKRNVLCTKTLNQAGPCNRRTGNPDIGNCQISCVHRLELAAARQDHRLALERALVGYEKADGMMRSWWQGQISGHLLPFPDFAAEALKDPRVRDALEGIDVSHLLIEETGRVLNGNQLGSHT
;
A
#
# COMPACT_ATOMS: atom_id res chain seq x y z
N MET A 1 -23.10 -21.07 -42.23
CA MET A 1 -23.29 -20.53 -40.86
C MET A 1 -24.57 -19.72 -40.90
N SER A 2 -25.39 -19.74 -39.84
CA SER A 2 -26.57 -18.86 -39.79
C SER A 2 -26.12 -17.40 -39.78
N ASP A 3 -26.95 -16.50 -40.33
CA ASP A 3 -26.70 -15.04 -40.33
C ASP A 3 -26.49 -14.45 -38.92
N ASP A 4 -26.84 -15.20 -37.88
CA ASP A 4 -26.80 -14.83 -36.45
C ASP A 4 -25.54 -15.29 -35.72
N VAL A 5 -24.62 -16.01 -36.39
CA VAL A 5 -23.33 -16.41 -35.79
C VAL A 5 -22.19 -15.79 -36.58
N TRP A 6 -21.57 -14.77 -35.99
CA TRP A 6 -20.46 -14.04 -36.62
C TRP A 6 -19.13 -14.60 -36.15
N THR A 7 -18.26 -14.98 -37.08
CA THR A 7 -16.84 -15.21 -36.79
C THR A 7 -16.07 -13.98 -37.23
N LEU A 8 -15.60 -13.19 -36.26
CA LEU A 8 -14.97 -11.92 -36.58
C LEU A 8 -13.58 -12.12 -37.21
N PRO A 9 -13.20 -11.32 -38.22
CA PRO A 9 -11.88 -11.37 -38.83
C PRO A 9 -10.75 -11.12 -37.82
N HIS A 10 -9.55 -11.58 -38.13
CA HIS A 10 -8.41 -11.46 -37.21
C HIS A 10 -8.02 -10.01 -36.97
N GLU A 11 -8.16 -9.16 -37.98
CA GLU A 11 -7.92 -7.73 -37.95
C GLU A 11 -8.85 -6.98 -36.98
N TRP A 12 -10.00 -7.55 -36.61
CA TRP A 12 -10.93 -6.95 -35.62
C TRP A 12 -10.64 -7.41 -34.19
N SER A 13 -9.85 -8.47 -34.02
CA SER A 13 -9.28 -8.82 -32.72
C SER A 13 -8.01 -8.00 -32.50
N GLY A 14 -8.01 -7.11 -31.50
CA GLY A 14 -6.95 -6.12 -31.28
C GLY A 14 -5.52 -6.65 -31.44
N ALA A 15 -4.64 -5.79 -31.94
CA ALA A 15 -3.26 -6.11 -32.33
C ALA A 15 -2.54 -6.97 -31.27
N GLY A 16 -2.09 -8.16 -31.66
CA GLY A 16 -1.26 -9.02 -30.84
C GLY A 16 -1.87 -10.34 -30.35
N GLN A 17 -3.10 -10.70 -30.72
CA GLN A 17 -3.66 -12.02 -30.35
C GLN A 17 -4.20 -12.79 -31.56
N ARG A 18 -3.46 -13.82 -32.00
CA ARG A 18 -4.02 -14.92 -32.81
C ARG A 18 -5.02 -15.70 -31.93
N GLN A 19 -6.24 -15.19 -31.80
CA GLN A 19 -7.28 -15.84 -31.01
C GLN A 19 -7.86 -17.03 -31.78
N ALA A 20 -8.05 -18.15 -31.09
CA ALA A 20 -8.78 -19.31 -31.61
C ALA A 20 -10.16 -18.88 -32.13
N VAL A 21 -10.66 -19.54 -33.17
CA VAL A 21 -11.95 -19.24 -33.82
C VAL A 21 -13.07 -19.13 -32.79
N SER A 22 -13.14 -20.05 -31.83
CA SER A 22 -14.14 -20.04 -30.75
C SER A 22 -14.16 -18.78 -29.87
N ARG A 23 -13.07 -18.03 -29.80
CA ARG A 23 -12.98 -16.75 -29.06
C ARG A 23 -13.31 -15.53 -29.91
N ARG A 24 -13.41 -15.70 -31.24
CA ARG A 24 -13.81 -14.68 -32.22
C ARG A 24 -15.24 -14.88 -32.72
N THR A 25 -15.91 -15.95 -32.29
CA THR A 25 -17.30 -16.22 -32.62
C THR A 25 -18.23 -15.48 -31.65
N VAL A 26 -19.13 -14.67 -32.19
CA VAL A 26 -20.25 -14.03 -31.48
C VAL A 26 -21.52 -14.70 -31.97
N ASP A 27 -22.26 -15.30 -31.05
CA ASP A 27 -23.53 -15.96 -31.32
C ASP A 27 -24.65 -15.05 -30.80
N PHE A 28 -25.32 -14.35 -31.73
CA PHE A 28 -26.36 -13.38 -31.37
C PHE A 28 -27.58 -14.06 -30.80
N LEU A 29 -27.87 -15.32 -31.17
CA LEU A 29 -29.02 -16.08 -30.67
C LEU A 29 -28.98 -16.27 -29.16
N LYS A 30 -27.78 -16.34 -28.57
CA LYS A 30 -27.58 -16.44 -27.11
C LYS A 30 -27.84 -15.14 -26.36
N VAL A 31 -28.00 -14.04 -27.09
CA VAL A 31 -28.18 -12.70 -26.54
C VAL A 31 -29.54 -12.14 -26.90
N LEU A 32 -30.25 -12.79 -27.83
CA LEU A 32 -31.61 -12.40 -28.15
C LEU A 32 -32.52 -12.70 -26.96
N PRO A 33 -33.39 -11.75 -26.58
CA PRO A 33 -34.40 -11.96 -25.56
C PRO A 33 -35.37 -13.08 -25.94
N GLU A 34 -35.95 -13.74 -24.93
CA GLU A 34 -37.02 -14.71 -25.16
C GLU A 34 -38.20 -14.04 -25.89
N GLY A 35 -38.69 -14.68 -26.97
CA GLY A 35 -39.81 -14.20 -27.78
C GLY A 35 -39.43 -13.46 -29.07
N TRP A 36 -38.15 -13.18 -29.32
CA TRP A 36 -37.71 -12.59 -30.59
C TRP A 36 -37.54 -13.67 -31.65
N VAL A 37 -38.39 -13.63 -32.67
CA VAL A 37 -38.35 -14.60 -33.78
C VAL A 37 -37.96 -13.88 -35.07
N THR A 38 -37.09 -14.49 -35.86
CA THR A 38 -36.59 -13.93 -37.14
C THR A 38 -37.69 -13.75 -38.19
N THR A 39 -38.86 -14.32 -37.97
CA THR A 39 -40.05 -14.21 -38.82
C THR A 39 -40.85 -12.92 -38.57
N ASP A 40 -40.73 -12.31 -37.39
CA ASP A 40 -41.37 -11.04 -37.08
C ASP A 40 -40.54 -9.86 -37.61
N VAL A 41 -41.18 -8.94 -38.33
CA VAL A 41 -40.51 -7.80 -38.98
C VAL A 41 -39.85 -6.90 -37.93
N GLY A 42 -40.52 -6.64 -36.81
CA GLY A 42 -40.02 -5.78 -35.75
C GLY A 42 -38.82 -6.37 -35.00
N SER A 43 -38.83 -7.68 -34.79
CA SER A 43 -37.72 -8.44 -34.22
C SER A 43 -36.53 -8.48 -35.18
N ARG A 44 -36.78 -8.70 -36.49
CA ARG A 44 -35.72 -8.73 -37.51
C ARG A 44 -35.00 -7.39 -37.65
N GLU A 45 -35.73 -6.28 -37.64
CA GLU A 45 -35.14 -4.93 -37.62
C GLU A 45 -34.29 -4.70 -36.38
N ALA A 46 -34.80 -5.09 -35.20
CA ALA A 46 -34.06 -4.91 -33.97
C ALA A 46 -32.78 -5.79 -33.91
N ILE A 47 -32.84 -7.02 -34.42
CA ILE A 47 -31.65 -7.88 -34.56
C ILE A 47 -30.61 -7.24 -35.48
N ARG A 48 -31.01 -6.70 -36.63
CA ARG A 48 -30.10 -6.00 -37.56
C ARG A 48 -29.42 -4.81 -36.90
N ARG A 49 -30.19 -4.03 -36.15
CA ARG A 49 -29.69 -2.86 -35.45
C ARG A 49 -28.72 -3.24 -34.30
N ILE A 50 -28.98 -4.29 -33.53
CA ILE A 50 -28.02 -4.84 -32.54
C ILE A 50 -26.72 -5.29 -33.22
N LYS A 51 -26.83 -6.00 -34.35
CA LYS A 51 -25.68 -6.41 -35.16
C LYS A 51 -24.87 -5.22 -35.65
N ARG A 52 -25.51 -4.14 -36.09
CA ARG A 52 -24.83 -2.88 -36.46
C ARG A 52 -24.06 -2.30 -35.28
N ILE A 53 -24.68 -2.21 -34.10
CA ILE A 53 -24.02 -1.70 -32.88
C ILE A 53 -22.80 -2.57 -32.52
N ALA A 54 -22.94 -3.89 -32.61
CA ALA A 54 -21.83 -4.81 -32.40
C ALA A 54 -20.68 -4.55 -33.39
N ALA A 55 -21.00 -4.41 -34.69
CA ALA A 55 -20.02 -4.08 -35.73
C ALA A 55 -19.31 -2.75 -35.46
N LEU A 56 -20.03 -1.70 -35.07
CA LEU A 56 -19.45 -0.42 -34.67
C LEU A 56 -18.52 -0.58 -33.46
N MET A 57 -18.95 -1.34 -32.44
CA MET A 57 -18.10 -1.58 -31.27
C MET A 57 -16.82 -2.34 -31.62
N PHE A 58 -16.86 -3.29 -32.57
CA PHE A 58 -15.70 -4.08 -32.98
C PHE A 58 -14.76 -3.38 -33.96
N THR A 59 -15.22 -2.37 -34.70
CA THR A 59 -14.42 -1.72 -35.74
C THR A 59 -13.92 -0.34 -35.33
N GLN A 60 -14.61 0.35 -34.43
CA GLN A 60 -14.33 1.75 -34.12
C GLN A 60 -13.38 1.88 -32.93
N THR A 61 -12.39 2.76 -33.03
CA THR A 61 -11.65 3.24 -31.86
C THR A 61 -12.33 4.50 -31.37
N ILE A 62 -12.67 4.55 -30.09
CA ILE A 62 -13.35 5.72 -29.51
C ILE A 62 -12.43 6.48 -28.56
N MET A 63 -12.61 7.80 -28.52
CA MET A 63 -11.93 8.65 -27.54
C MET A 63 -12.81 8.78 -26.29
N LEU A 64 -12.30 8.30 -25.15
CA LEU A 64 -12.98 8.40 -23.86
C LEU A 64 -12.06 9.08 -22.85
N ALA A 65 -12.51 10.21 -22.28
CA ALA A 65 -11.76 10.94 -21.25
C ALA A 65 -10.28 11.17 -21.60
N LYS A 66 -10.02 11.62 -22.84
CA LYS A 66 -8.70 11.86 -23.44
C LYS A 66 -7.83 10.61 -23.69
N GLN A 67 -8.39 9.40 -23.58
CA GLN A 67 -7.70 8.14 -23.92
C GLN A 67 -8.36 7.46 -25.13
N MET A 68 -7.55 6.95 -26.06
CA MET A 68 -8.04 6.10 -27.14
C MET A 68 -8.34 4.69 -26.61
N ARG A 69 -9.54 4.18 -26.86
CA ARG A 69 -9.94 2.81 -26.51
C ARG A 69 -10.27 2.00 -27.75
N GLY A 70 -9.43 1.02 -28.05
CA GLY A 70 -9.65 0.06 -29.14
C GLY A 70 -10.85 -0.86 -28.92
N PRO A 71 -11.17 -1.72 -29.91
CA PRO A 71 -12.24 -2.72 -29.87
C PRO A 71 -12.26 -3.62 -28.63
N PRO A 72 -13.45 -3.97 -28.10
CA PRO A 72 -13.58 -4.95 -27.02
C PRO A 72 -13.31 -6.36 -27.55
N LYS A 73 -12.99 -7.29 -26.64
CA LYS A 73 -12.80 -8.70 -27.04
C LYS A 73 -14.13 -9.34 -27.42
N PRO A 74 -14.21 -10.05 -28.56
CA PRO A 74 -15.47 -10.65 -29.04
C PRO A 74 -16.05 -11.65 -28.04
N SER A 75 -15.18 -12.50 -27.47
CA SER A 75 -15.56 -13.50 -26.46
C SER A 75 -16.21 -12.92 -25.20
N THR A 76 -16.01 -11.64 -24.90
CA THR A 76 -16.60 -10.96 -23.74
C THR A 76 -17.75 -10.04 -24.10
N TRP A 77 -17.95 -9.75 -25.39
CA TRP A 77 -18.93 -8.75 -25.82
C TRP A 77 -20.35 -9.12 -25.41
N VAL A 78 -20.74 -10.39 -25.60
CA VAL A 78 -22.05 -10.91 -25.19
C VAL A 78 -22.28 -10.68 -23.69
N ALA A 79 -21.34 -11.12 -22.84
CA ALA A 79 -21.47 -10.97 -21.39
C ALA A 79 -21.47 -9.50 -20.93
N LEU A 80 -20.74 -8.62 -21.62
CA LEU A 80 -20.67 -7.20 -21.30
C LEU A 80 -21.93 -6.42 -21.72
N ASN A 81 -22.60 -6.86 -22.78
CA ASN A 81 -23.76 -6.16 -23.35
C ASN A 81 -25.10 -6.87 -23.13
N HIS A 82 -25.11 -8.05 -22.52
CA HIS A 82 -26.32 -8.82 -22.25
C HIS A 82 -27.44 -7.99 -21.60
N ASN A 83 -27.10 -7.18 -20.58
CA ASN A 83 -28.10 -6.35 -19.89
C ASN A 83 -28.54 -5.14 -20.71
N VAL A 84 -27.68 -4.59 -21.58
CA VAL A 84 -28.05 -3.53 -22.52
C VAL A 84 -29.07 -4.05 -23.53
N ILE A 85 -28.83 -5.27 -24.03
CA ILE A 85 -29.71 -5.95 -25.00
C ILE A 85 -31.02 -6.38 -24.34
N LYS A 86 -30.97 -6.84 -23.08
CA LYS A 86 -32.17 -7.15 -22.30
C LYS A 86 -33.01 -5.90 -22.04
N ALA A 87 -32.40 -4.77 -21.69
CA ALA A 87 -33.11 -3.50 -21.52
C ALA A 87 -33.77 -3.08 -22.84
N ALA A 88 -33.03 -3.12 -23.96
CA ALA A 88 -33.56 -2.90 -25.31
C ALA A 88 -34.78 -3.78 -25.65
N SER A 89 -34.81 -5.03 -25.18
CA SER A 89 -35.98 -5.89 -25.33
C SER A 89 -37.22 -5.31 -24.69
N SER A 90 -37.09 -4.85 -23.44
CA SER A 90 -38.22 -4.30 -22.68
C SER A 90 -38.79 -3.07 -23.37
N ALA A 91 -37.93 -2.18 -23.88
CA ALA A 91 -38.38 -1.00 -24.63
C ALA A 91 -39.16 -1.34 -25.91
N LEU A 92 -38.83 -2.44 -26.57
CA LEU A 92 -39.49 -2.85 -27.82
C LEU A 92 -40.83 -3.57 -27.60
N GLN A 93 -41.16 -3.96 -26.36
CA GLN A 93 -42.47 -4.51 -25.99
C GLN A 93 -43.51 -3.42 -25.72
N VAL A 94 -43.10 -2.16 -25.56
CA VAL A 94 -44.01 -1.02 -25.44
C VAL A 94 -44.60 -0.73 -26.83
N PRO A 95 -45.94 -0.72 -27.01
CA PRO A 95 -46.57 -0.35 -28.26
C PRO A 95 -46.05 1.02 -28.70
N ALA A 96 -45.54 1.12 -29.94
CA ALA A 96 -44.85 2.30 -30.44
C ALA A 96 -45.70 3.56 -30.33
N VAL A 97 -45.47 4.37 -29.29
CA VAL A 97 -46.02 5.72 -29.19
C VAL A 97 -45.06 6.62 -30.00
N VAL A 98 -45.44 6.82 -31.26
CA VAL A 98 -44.84 7.75 -32.25
C VAL A 98 -43.63 7.23 -33.06
N PRO A 99 -43.69 7.24 -34.41
CA PRO A 99 -42.55 6.93 -35.26
C PRO A 99 -41.56 8.10 -35.27
N GLY A 100 -40.60 8.09 -34.35
CA GLY A 100 -39.39 8.90 -34.48
C GLY A 100 -38.57 8.37 -35.67
N HIS A 101 -38.34 9.19 -36.69
CA HIS A 101 -37.46 8.82 -37.79
C HIS A 101 -36.04 8.60 -37.22
N SER A 102 -35.52 7.37 -37.34
CA SER A 102 -34.08 7.11 -37.19
C SER A 102 -33.41 7.40 -38.53
N GLY A 103 -32.23 8.02 -38.48
CA GLY A 103 -31.41 8.22 -39.68
C GLY A 103 -30.73 6.94 -40.17
N CYS A 104 -30.98 5.81 -39.51
CA CYS A 104 -30.31 4.55 -39.81
C CYS A 104 -31.07 3.67 -40.80
N PRO A 105 -30.38 3.09 -41.80
CA PRO A 105 -30.99 2.14 -42.73
C PRO A 105 -31.37 0.79 -42.11
N ASP A 106 -30.90 0.46 -40.91
CA ASP A 106 -31.04 -0.89 -40.31
C ASP A 106 -32.30 -1.08 -39.44
N GLY A 107 -33.23 -0.11 -39.44
CA GLY A 107 -34.56 -0.25 -38.82
C GLY A 107 -34.84 0.75 -37.71
N ARG A 108 -35.95 0.51 -36.98
CA ARG A 108 -36.44 1.39 -35.89
C ARG A 108 -35.43 1.57 -34.74
N PRO A 109 -35.44 2.74 -34.06
CA PRO A 109 -34.59 2.99 -32.91
C PRO A 109 -34.91 2.01 -31.78
N ILE A 110 -33.87 1.42 -31.16
CA ILE A 110 -34.04 0.44 -30.08
C ILE A 110 -33.97 1.10 -28.71
N PHE A 111 -33.01 2.02 -28.51
CA PHE A 111 -32.75 2.56 -27.18
C PHE A 111 -33.50 3.87 -26.89
N ARG A 112 -34.07 4.52 -27.92
CA ARG A 112 -34.64 5.89 -27.80
C ARG A 112 -35.79 5.99 -26.81
N HIS A 113 -36.47 4.87 -26.54
CA HIS A 113 -37.61 4.78 -25.65
C HIS A 113 -37.27 4.14 -24.30
N LEU A 114 -35.99 3.88 -24.01
CA LEU A 114 -35.61 3.35 -22.72
C LEU A 114 -35.80 4.42 -21.65
N ASP A 115 -36.62 4.10 -20.65
CA ASP A 115 -36.74 4.90 -19.46
C ASP A 115 -35.39 4.98 -18.72
N PRO A 116 -34.92 6.17 -18.31
CA PRO A 116 -33.66 6.32 -17.58
C PRO A 116 -33.56 5.47 -16.31
N GLU A 117 -34.66 5.22 -15.58
CA GLU A 117 -34.63 4.40 -14.36
C GLU A 117 -34.56 2.89 -14.69
N GLU A 118 -35.25 2.41 -15.71
CA GLU A 118 -35.08 1.02 -16.22
C GLU A 118 -33.65 0.76 -16.69
N LEU A 119 -33.07 1.73 -17.41
CA LEU A 119 -31.70 1.67 -17.89
C LEU A 119 -30.71 1.61 -16.72
N LYS A 120 -30.91 2.44 -15.70
CA LYS A 120 -30.12 2.45 -14.46
C LYS A 120 -30.26 1.14 -13.68
N ALA A 121 -31.46 0.58 -13.57
CA ALA A 121 -31.70 -0.72 -12.93
C ALA A 121 -30.98 -1.86 -13.66
N ALA A 122 -31.05 -1.90 -15.01
CA ALA A 122 -30.33 -2.88 -15.83
C ALA A 122 -28.80 -2.80 -15.65
N PHE A 123 -28.28 -1.59 -15.39
CA PHE A 123 -26.85 -1.33 -15.17
C PHE A 123 -26.35 -1.62 -13.76
N GLN A 124 -27.20 -1.48 -12.73
CA GLN A 124 -26.87 -1.86 -11.37
C GLN A 124 -26.69 -3.38 -11.23
N ALA A 125 -27.46 -4.16 -12.00
CA ALA A 125 -27.37 -5.63 -12.00
C ALA A 125 -26.06 -6.19 -12.61
N ASN A 126 -25.31 -5.41 -13.39
CA ASN A 126 -24.02 -5.83 -13.96
C ASN A 126 -23.03 -4.66 -14.02
N LYS A 127 -22.42 -4.36 -12.87
CA LYS A 127 -21.43 -3.28 -12.68
C LYS A 127 -20.25 -3.34 -13.67
N LEU A 128 -19.85 -4.54 -14.10
CA LEU A 128 -18.70 -4.71 -15.02
C LEU A 128 -19.08 -4.39 -16.47
N GLY A 129 -20.27 -4.82 -16.89
CA GLY A 129 -20.83 -4.53 -18.22
C GLY A 129 -21.13 -3.05 -18.39
N SER A 130 -21.75 -2.41 -17.40
CA SER A 130 -22.07 -0.98 -17.43
C SER A 130 -20.82 -0.10 -17.50
N ALA A 131 -19.75 -0.42 -16.75
CA ALA A 131 -18.49 0.31 -16.78
C ALA A 131 -17.73 0.23 -18.13
N CYS A 132 -18.04 -0.76 -18.98
CA CYS A 132 -17.36 -0.97 -20.26
C CYS A 132 -18.22 -0.59 -21.49
N ALA A 133 -19.52 -0.90 -21.46
CA ALA A 133 -20.43 -0.71 -22.58
C ALA A 133 -20.91 0.75 -22.69
N ILE A 134 -21.32 1.37 -21.58
CA ILE A 134 -21.88 2.73 -21.57
C ILE A 134 -20.89 3.77 -22.11
N PRO A 135 -19.62 3.82 -21.65
CA PRO A 135 -18.68 4.81 -22.16
C PRO A 135 -18.44 4.65 -23.66
N ARG A 136 -18.56 3.41 -24.16
CA ARG A 136 -18.38 3.10 -25.57
C ARG A 136 -19.56 3.56 -26.42
N LEU A 137 -20.78 3.30 -25.97
CA LEU A 137 -22.00 3.75 -26.63
C LEU A 137 -22.09 5.29 -26.61
N ASN A 138 -21.70 5.94 -25.51
CA ASN A 138 -21.56 7.41 -25.44
C ASN A 138 -20.53 7.94 -26.45
N GLY A 139 -19.39 7.26 -26.60
CA GLY A 139 -18.38 7.61 -27.59
C GLY A 139 -18.88 7.49 -29.03
N LEU A 140 -19.63 6.42 -29.35
CA LEU A 140 -20.23 6.21 -30.67
C LEU A 140 -21.32 7.25 -30.98
N LEU A 141 -22.16 7.59 -29.99
CA LEU A 141 -23.15 8.67 -30.09
C LEU A 141 -22.47 10.01 -30.38
N LYS A 142 -21.42 10.35 -29.61
CA LYS A 142 -20.65 11.59 -29.81
C LYS A 142 -19.96 11.66 -31.18
N ALA A 143 -19.57 10.51 -31.72
CA ALA A 143 -19.01 10.39 -33.06
C ALA A 143 -20.06 10.44 -34.19
N GLY A 144 -21.36 10.57 -33.87
CA GLY A 144 -22.45 10.55 -34.85
C GLY A 144 -22.68 9.17 -35.48
N GLN A 145 -22.14 8.10 -34.90
CA GLN A 145 -22.24 6.73 -35.43
C GLN A 145 -23.43 5.95 -34.87
N LEU A 146 -24.07 6.49 -33.83
CA LEU A 146 -25.23 5.93 -33.15
C LEU A 146 -26.24 7.05 -32.89
N ASP A 147 -27.50 6.89 -33.33
CA ASP A 147 -28.53 7.95 -33.32
C ASP A 147 -29.72 7.68 -32.39
N ASP A 148 -29.78 6.51 -31.75
CA ASP A 148 -30.91 6.10 -30.90
C ASP A 148 -30.53 5.88 -29.43
N TRP A 149 -29.30 6.16 -29.02
CA TRP A 149 -28.82 5.97 -27.66
C TRP A 149 -29.22 7.15 -26.74
N PRO A 150 -30.06 6.93 -25.71
CA PRO A 150 -30.59 8.01 -24.87
C PRO A 150 -29.61 8.47 -23.78
N ALA A 151 -28.45 7.80 -23.63
CA ALA A 151 -27.63 7.91 -22.44
C ALA A 151 -26.64 9.09 -22.43
N SER A 152 -26.93 10.17 -23.16
CA SER A 152 -26.30 11.48 -22.86
C SER A 152 -26.60 11.90 -21.41
N ASP A 153 -27.71 11.43 -20.84
CA ASP A 153 -28.19 11.80 -19.49
C ASP A 153 -27.76 10.80 -18.41
N VAL A 154 -27.20 9.65 -18.79
CA VAL A 154 -26.57 8.74 -17.83
C VAL A 154 -25.17 9.26 -17.55
N HIS A 155 -25.09 10.17 -16.58
CA HIS A 155 -23.81 10.52 -15.97
C HIS A 155 -23.21 9.23 -15.41
N ILE A 156 -22.13 8.77 -16.05
CA ILE A 156 -21.20 7.85 -15.44
C ILE A 156 -20.75 8.56 -14.17
N LYS A 157 -21.30 8.20 -13.00
CA LYS A 157 -20.61 8.45 -11.74
C LYS A 157 -19.22 7.95 -11.98
N ASP A 158 -18.27 8.88 -11.99
CA ASP A 158 -16.90 8.65 -12.39
C ASP A 158 -16.47 7.30 -11.79
N VAL A 159 -16.36 6.25 -12.63
CA VAL A 159 -15.85 4.94 -12.17
C VAL A 159 -14.37 5.08 -11.77
N ARG A 160 -13.83 6.31 -11.89
CA ARG A 160 -12.59 6.80 -11.29
C ARG A 160 -12.69 7.21 -9.82
N ASN A 161 -13.83 7.11 -9.15
CA ASN A 161 -13.81 6.71 -7.74
C ASN A 161 -13.44 5.22 -7.67
N ARG A 162 -12.30 4.85 -8.25
CA ARG A 162 -11.49 3.81 -7.64
C ARG A 162 -11.22 4.36 -6.27
N GLU A 163 -11.73 3.71 -5.23
CA GLU A 163 -11.21 3.94 -3.89
C GLU A 163 -9.69 4.04 -4.02
N VAL A 164 -9.16 5.25 -3.79
CA VAL A 164 -7.73 5.47 -3.83
C VAL A 164 -7.20 4.54 -2.77
N TRP A 165 -6.46 3.50 -3.19
CA TRP A 165 -5.93 2.50 -2.27
C TRP A 165 -5.18 3.23 -1.18
N GLN A 166 -5.67 3.13 0.05
CA GLN A 166 -5.02 3.69 1.22
C GLN A 166 -3.93 2.73 1.70
N PRO A 167 -2.87 3.24 2.36
CA PRO A 167 -1.96 2.38 3.09
C PRO A 167 -2.73 1.51 4.10
N PHE A 168 -2.09 0.44 4.54
CA PHE A 168 -2.57 -0.34 5.66
C PHE A 168 -2.40 0.43 6.97
N GLU A 169 -3.24 0.09 7.95
CA GLU A 169 -3.14 0.60 9.31
C GLU A 169 -1.89 0.04 9.99
N ASP A 170 -1.21 0.86 10.81
CA ASP A 170 0.07 0.47 11.41
C ASP A 170 -0.04 -0.78 12.28
N ASP A 171 -1.10 -0.89 13.09
CA ASP A 171 -1.37 -2.08 13.92
C ASP A 171 -1.58 -3.34 13.07
N PHE A 172 -2.31 -3.22 11.95
CA PHE A 172 -2.54 -4.34 11.04
C PHE A 172 -1.25 -4.79 10.36
N VAL A 173 -0.41 -3.85 9.93
CA VAL A 173 0.90 -4.13 9.32
C VAL A 173 1.84 -4.77 10.32
N ALA A 174 1.95 -4.21 11.52
CA ALA A 174 2.82 -4.72 12.57
C ALA A 174 2.41 -6.15 12.96
N LEU A 175 1.10 -6.39 13.15
CA LEU A 175 0.59 -7.69 13.54
C LEU A 175 0.73 -8.73 12.42
N SER A 176 0.33 -8.39 11.19
CA SER A 176 0.41 -9.30 10.05
C SER A 176 1.86 -9.57 9.62
N GLY A 177 2.72 -8.56 9.70
CA GLY A 177 4.16 -8.70 9.49
C GLY A 177 4.79 -9.61 10.54
N ASN A 178 4.42 -9.45 11.82
CA ASN A 178 4.87 -10.34 12.90
C ASN A 178 4.40 -11.77 12.68
N ALA A 179 3.14 -11.98 12.29
CA ALA A 179 2.62 -13.30 11.96
C ALA A 179 3.38 -13.94 10.78
N ALA A 180 3.65 -13.18 9.72
CA ALA A 180 4.39 -13.67 8.56
C ALA A 180 5.84 -14.04 8.91
N MET A 181 6.50 -13.20 9.71
CA MET A 181 7.84 -13.46 10.23
C MET A 181 7.88 -14.69 11.14
N TRP A 182 6.93 -14.81 12.05
CA TRP A 182 6.79 -15.99 12.91
C TRP A 182 6.63 -17.27 12.08
N MET A 183 5.75 -17.26 11.06
CA MET A 183 5.60 -18.40 10.15
C MET A 183 6.91 -18.76 9.46
N ALA A 184 7.61 -17.78 8.87
CA ALA A 184 8.86 -18.03 8.15
C ALA A 184 10.03 -18.43 9.07
N GLU A 185 10.08 -17.91 10.29
CA GLU A 185 11.21 -18.13 11.19
C GLU A 185 11.08 -19.36 12.07
N GLN A 186 9.88 -19.60 12.60
CA GLN A 186 9.62 -20.63 13.59
C GLN A 186 9.10 -21.92 12.96
N LEU A 187 8.16 -21.82 12.00
CA LEU A 187 7.56 -23.00 11.36
C LEU A 187 8.19 -23.33 10.01
N GLY A 188 8.66 -22.33 9.27
CA GLY A 188 9.17 -22.47 7.91
C GLY A 188 10.20 -23.60 7.72
N PRO A 189 11.30 -23.64 8.51
CA PRO A 189 12.32 -24.67 8.36
C PRO A 189 11.78 -26.10 8.48
N ASP A 190 10.96 -26.36 9.50
CA ASP A 190 10.43 -27.70 9.75
C ASP A 190 9.35 -28.10 8.75
N VAL A 191 8.49 -27.15 8.36
CA VAL A 191 7.47 -27.37 7.31
C VAL A 191 8.15 -27.74 5.98
N LEU A 192 9.26 -27.11 5.63
CA LEU A 192 10.02 -27.45 4.42
C LEU A 192 10.62 -28.86 4.49
N VAL A 193 11.16 -29.27 5.64
CA VAL A 193 11.67 -30.64 5.83
C VAL A 193 10.55 -31.66 5.67
N GLY A 194 9.43 -31.45 6.36
CA GLY A 194 8.27 -32.35 6.30
C GLY A 194 7.68 -32.43 4.89
N TRP A 195 7.55 -31.28 4.23
CA TRP A 195 6.99 -31.22 2.88
C TRP A 195 7.91 -31.84 1.83
N THR A 196 9.23 -31.62 1.93
CA THR A 196 10.23 -32.26 1.07
C THR A 196 10.09 -33.77 1.13
N LYS A 197 10.03 -34.35 2.33
CA LYS A 197 9.91 -35.80 2.48
C LYS A 197 8.57 -36.34 1.97
N ILE A 198 7.46 -35.61 2.18
CA ILE A 198 6.18 -35.98 1.58
C ILE A 198 6.25 -35.98 0.05
N ARG A 199 6.99 -35.05 -0.57
CA ARG A 199 7.19 -35.00 -2.03
C ARG A 199 8.06 -36.15 -2.52
N GLU A 200 9.15 -36.48 -1.84
CA GLU A 200 9.97 -37.67 -2.13
C GLU A 200 9.13 -38.95 -2.11
N LEU A 201 8.34 -39.15 -1.05
CA LEU A 201 7.42 -40.29 -0.92
C LEU A 201 6.28 -40.31 -1.96
N ARG A 202 6.04 -39.19 -2.67
CA ARG A 202 5.11 -39.13 -3.81
C ARG A 202 5.82 -39.45 -5.13
N SER A 203 7.11 -39.16 -5.24
CA SER A 203 7.93 -39.37 -6.46
C SER A 203 8.61 -40.73 -6.52
N GLU A 204 8.84 -41.39 -5.39
CA GLU A 204 9.44 -42.72 -5.34
C GLU A 204 8.54 -43.72 -6.12
N PRO A 205 9.08 -44.45 -7.11
CA PRO A 205 8.36 -45.53 -7.76
C PRO A 205 8.04 -46.57 -6.68
N ILE A 206 6.76 -46.71 -6.35
CA ILE A 206 6.33 -47.52 -5.23
C ILE A 206 6.79 -48.96 -5.49
N ALA A 207 7.66 -49.50 -4.64
CA ALA A 207 8.09 -50.91 -4.71
C ALA A 207 6.91 -51.89 -4.51
N THR A 208 5.76 -51.39 -4.07
CA THR A 208 4.50 -52.12 -3.95
C THR A 208 3.45 -51.50 -4.88
N SER A 209 2.80 -52.30 -5.71
CA SER A 209 1.73 -51.89 -6.63
C SER A 209 0.44 -51.42 -5.93
N ASN A 210 0.44 -51.19 -4.61
CA ASN A 210 -0.75 -50.91 -3.81
C ASN A 210 -0.82 -49.41 -3.37
N PRO A 211 -1.74 -48.61 -3.94
CA PRO A 211 -1.93 -47.20 -3.60
C PRO A 211 -2.28 -46.93 -2.13
N LEU A 212 -2.91 -47.89 -1.43
CA LEU A 212 -3.31 -47.75 -0.03
C LEU A 212 -2.09 -47.74 0.90
N LYS A 213 -1.12 -48.65 0.67
CA LYS A 213 0.11 -48.70 1.47
C LYS A 213 0.93 -47.42 1.33
N ALA A 214 1.00 -46.84 0.13
CA ALA A 214 1.66 -45.55 -0.08
C ALA A 214 0.92 -44.39 0.63
N LYS A 215 -0.41 -44.45 0.72
CA LYS A 215 -1.19 -43.48 1.51
C LYS A 215 -0.90 -43.63 3.01
N GLU A 216 -0.87 -44.85 3.52
CA GLU A 216 -0.56 -45.16 4.91
C GLU A 216 0.86 -44.74 5.30
N GLN A 217 1.86 -45.03 4.46
CA GLN A 217 3.25 -44.62 4.69
C GLN A 217 3.39 -43.10 4.81
N ARG A 218 2.73 -42.34 3.92
CA ARG A 218 2.72 -40.87 4.00
C ARG A 218 2.00 -40.37 5.25
N ALA A 219 0.89 -40.99 5.63
CA ALA A 219 0.16 -40.63 6.84
C ALA A 219 0.96 -40.94 8.11
N ALA A 220 1.66 -42.08 8.14
CA ALA A 220 2.57 -42.44 9.22
C ALA A 220 3.70 -41.41 9.33
N TYR A 221 4.36 -41.08 8.22
CA TYR A 221 5.39 -40.04 8.23
C TYR A 221 4.86 -38.68 8.70
N ALA A 222 3.68 -38.24 8.25
CA ALA A 222 3.12 -36.96 8.68
C ALA A 222 2.86 -36.91 10.19
N ARG A 223 2.38 -38.01 10.78
CA ARG A 223 2.23 -38.15 12.24
C ARG A 223 3.58 -38.20 12.95
N ASP A 224 4.54 -38.97 12.44
CA ASP A 224 5.89 -39.05 13.02
C ASP A 224 6.63 -37.72 12.93
N TRP A 225 6.46 -36.98 11.84
CA TRP A 225 6.96 -35.62 11.69
C TRP A 225 6.32 -34.70 12.73
N ALA A 226 4.99 -34.77 12.92
CA ALA A 226 4.29 -33.96 13.91
C ALA A 226 4.69 -34.28 15.36
N ASN A 227 4.89 -35.57 15.66
CA ASN A 227 5.30 -36.06 16.99
C ASN A 227 6.79 -35.85 17.27
N GLY A 228 7.63 -36.03 16.24
CA GLY A 228 9.08 -35.93 16.27
C GLY A 228 9.60 -34.50 16.11
N MET A 229 8.72 -33.59 15.66
CA MET A 229 8.87 -32.16 15.87
C MET A 229 8.95 -31.92 17.38
N LYS A 230 10.18 -31.96 17.92
CA LYS A 230 10.54 -31.21 19.12
C LYS A 230 10.48 -29.73 18.77
N ILE A 231 9.29 -29.24 18.41
CA ILE A 231 9.11 -27.81 18.34
C ILE A 231 9.37 -27.34 19.76
N THR A 232 10.36 -26.48 19.92
CA THR A 232 10.48 -25.61 21.10
C THR A 232 9.23 -24.73 21.30
N CYS A 233 8.24 -24.82 20.41
CA CYS A 233 6.95 -24.17 20.46
C CYS A 233 5.83 -25.22 20.70
N PRO A 234 5.42 -25.45 21.96
CA PRO A 234 4.17 -26.16 22.24
C PRO A 234 3.03 -25.36 21.61
N VAL A 235 2.35 -25.93 20.64
CA VAL A 235 1.49 -25.18 19.70
C VAL A 235 0.24 -24.56 20.28
N LEU A 236 -0.02 -24.72 21.58
CA LEU A 236 -1.27 -24.26 22.17
C LEU A 236 -1.15 -23.08 23.13
N ARG A 237 -0.01 -22.37 23.15
CA ARG A 237 0.11 -21.08 23.86
C ARG A 237 0.97 -20.03 23.14
N TYR A 238 0.85 -19.80 21.83
CA TYR A 238 1.57 -18.67 21.18
C TYR A 238 0.82 -17.97 20.05
N LYS A 239 1.28 -16.75 19.72
CA LYS A 239 0.55 -15.56 19.23
C LYS A 239 -0.46 -15.71 18.07
N PHE A 240 -0.36 -16.72 17.21
CA PHE A 240 -1.20 -16.84 16.01
C PHE A 240 -1.65 -18.28 15.73
N GLN A 241 -2.86 -18.45 15.19
CA GLN A 241 -3.42 -19.74 14.74
C GLN A 241 -3.60 -19.72 13.21
N VAL A 242 -3.63 -20.91 12.58
CA VAL A 242 -3.74 -21.05 11.12
C VAL A 242 -4.91 -21.92 10.69
N SER A 243 -5.56 -21.56 9.59
CA SER A 243 -6.65 -22.32 8.98
C SER A 243 -6.18 -23.09 7.75
N ILE A 244 -6.44 -24.40 7.74
CA ILE A 244 -5.99 -25.32 6.70
C ILE A 244 -7.21 -26.10 6.16
N ALA A 245 -7.16 -26.49 4.89
CA ALA A 245 -8.17 -27.35 4.29
C ALA A 245 -8.21 -28.71 5.01
N ARG A 246 -9.41 -29.15 5.45
CA ARG A 246 -9.60 -30.47 6.06
C ARG A 246 -9.44 -31.58 5.02
N HIS A 247 -9.20 -32.81 5.49
CA HIS A 247 -9.00 -34.01 4.68
C HIS A 247 -10.13 -34.27 3.65
N ASP A 248 -11.34 -33.74 3.87
CA ASP A 248 -12.46 -33.84 2.93
C ASP A 248 -12.35 -32.89 1.71
N GLY A 249 -11.41 -31.96 1.70
CA GLY A 249 -11.18 -30.98 0.62
C GLY A 249 -12.31 -29.96 0.43
N THR A 250 -13.36 -30.00 1.26
CA THR A 250 -14.58 -29.20 1.11
C THR A 250 -14.72 -28.10 2.16
N ARG A 251 -14.04 -28.21 3.31
CA ARG A 251 -14.07 -27.18 4.37
C ARG A 251 -12.68 -26.89 4.94
N SER A 252 -12.35 -25.62 5.12
CA SER A 252 -11.19 -25.20 5.93
C SER A 252 -11.55 -25.20 7.41
N GLY A 253 -10.62 -25.62 8.27
CA GLY A 253 -10.74 -25.58 9.72
C GLY A 253 -9.49 -24.98 10.36
N TRP A 254 -9.60 -24.52 11.60
CA TRP A 254 -8.42 -24.11 12.37
C TRP A 254 -7.63 -25.34 12.81
N LEU A 255 -6.30 -25.26 12.77
CA LEU A 255 -5.44 -26.32 13.28
C LEU A 255 -5.42 -26.25 14.82
N GLU A 256 -6.12 -27.17 15.47
CA GLU A 256 -6.28 -27.20 16.94
C GLU A 256 -5.22 -28.07 17.62
N SER A 257 -4.70 -29.10 16.94
CA SER A 257 -3.62 -29.95 17.46
C SER A 257 -2.70 -30.44 16.34
N TRP A 258 -1.44 -30.68 16.68
CA TRP A 258 -0.50 -31.37 15.79
C TRP A 258 -0.86 -32.84 15.54
N ASP A 259 -1.67 -33.45 16.42
CA ASP A 259 -2.15 -34.83 16.23
C ASP A 259 -3.05 -34.96 14.98
N GLU A 260 -3.61 -33.84 14.51
CA GLU A 260 -4.46 -33.76 13.31
C GLU A 260 -3.65 -33.62 12.01
N VAL A 261 -2.32 -33.60 12.08
CA VAL A 261 -1.47 -33.42 10.90
C VAL A 261 -1.51 -34.66 10.01
N VAL A 262 -2.04 -34.47 8.81
CA VAL A 262 -2.00 -35.43 7.71
C VAL A 262 -1.17 -34.85 6.56
N PRO A 263 -0.80 -35.64 5.52
CA PRO A 263 -0.02 -35.13 4.40
C PRO A 263 -0.63 -33.91 3.69
N HIS A 264 -1.95 -33.77 3.70
CA HIS A 264 -2.64 -32.60 3.15
C HIS A 264 -2.51 -31.36 4.05
N THR A 265 -2.42 -31.54 5.37
CA THR A 265 -2.15 -30.46 6.33
C THR A 265 -0.78 -29.83 6.07
N LEU A 266 0.25 -30.64 5.84
CA LEU A 266 1.60 -30.19 5.48
C LEU A 266 1.62 -29.38 4.16
N GLU A 267 0.85 -29.83 3.16
CA GLU A 267 0.68 -29.09 1.90
C GLU A 267 0.04 -27.71 2.13
N GLY A 268 -0.98 -27.66 2.99
CA GLY A 268 -1.64 -26.42 3.40
C GLY A 268 -0.71 -25.48 4.16
N LEU A 269 0.09 -25.99 5.09
CA LEU A 269 1.11 -25.22 5.82
C LEU A 269 2.17 -24.65 4.87
N ALA A 270 2.66 -25.44 3.92
CA ALA A 270 3.58 -24.97 2.89
C ALA A 270 2.93 -23.86 2.03
N ALA A 271 1.64 -23.96 1.74
CA ALA A 271 0.92 -22.90 1.03
C ALA A 271 0.80 -21.60 1.85
N ILE A 272 0.56 -21.68 3.15
CA ILE A 272 0.55 -20.50 4.03
C ILE A 272 1.96 -19.92 4.17
N LEU A 273 3.00 -20.77 4.23
CA LEU A 273 4.40 -20.34 4.25
C LEU A 273 4.78 -19.56 2.99
N GLN A 274 4.34 -20.01 1.80
CA GLN A 274 4.55 -19.22 0.57
C GLN A 274 3.89 -17.84 0.65
N GLU A 275 2.70 -17.76 1.27
CA GLU A 275 1.99 -16.50 1.42
C GLU A 275 2.61 -15.59 2.49
N SER A 276 3.22 -16.15 3.54
CA SER A 276 4.00 -15.37 4.49
C SER A 276 5.26 -14.80 3.84
N HIS A 277 5.96 -15.58 2.99
CA HIS A 277 7.07 -15.07 2.18
C HIS A 277 6.62 -13.95 1.24
N PHE A 278 5.46 -14.09 0.61
CA PHE A 278 4.86 -13.04 -0.21
C PHE A 278 4.66 -11.75 0.59
N TRP A 279 4.14 -11.84 1.81
CA TRP A 279 3.96 -10.70 2.72
C TRP A 279 5.29 -10.02 3.06
N ILE A 280 6.29 -10.80 3.48
CA ILE A 280 7.62 -10.29 3.85
C ILE A 280 8.28 -9.59 2.64
N VAL A 281 8.27 -10.21 1.46
CA VAL A 281 8.85 -9.63 0.24
C VAL A 281 8.07 -8.38 -0.20
N SER A 282 6.73 -8.39 -0.08
CA SER A 282 5.90 -7.25 -0.45
C SER A 282 6.14 -6.03 0.44
N LEU A 283 6.31 -6.22 1.75
CA LEU A 283 6.64 -5.17 2.71
C LEU A 283 8.10 -4.69 2.56
N ALA A 284 9.02 -5.57 2.15
CA ALA A 284 10.41 -5.18 1.91
C ALA A 284 10.58 -4.36 0.61
N CYS A 285 9.82 -4.67 -0.44
CA CYS A 285 10.11 -4.18 -1.79
C CYS A 285 9.05 -3.22 -2.37
N GLY A 286 7.85 -3.14 -1.79
CA GLY A 286 6.69 -2.44 -2.39
C GLY A 286 6.38 -2.77 -3.86
N PRO A 287 6.55 -4.03 -4.33
CA PRO A 287 6.49 -4.35 -5.75
C PRO A 287 5.05 -4.37 -6.29
N ARG A 288 4.87 -4.09 -7.57
CA ARG A 288 3.57 -4.29 -8.24
C ARG A 288 3.29 -5.79 -8.37
N ASN A 289 2.00 -6.17 -8.42
CA ASN A 289 1.62 -7.58 -8.58
C ASN A 289 2.30 -8.26 -9.79
N GLY A 290 2.42 -7.53 -10.91
CA GLY A 290 3.12 -8.04 -12.10
C GLY A 290 4.63 -8.25 -11.89
N GLU A 291 5.26 -7.47 -11.02
CA GLU A 291 6.69 -7.57 -10.69
C GLU A 291 6.93 -8.77 -9.77
N LEU A 292 6.09 -8.94 -8.73
CA LEU A 292 6.13 -10.11 -7.83
C LEU A 292 6.02 -11.43 -8.57
N VAL A 293 5.04 -11.52 -9.47
CA VAL A 293 4.80 -12.71 -10.29
C VAL A 293 5.94 -12.95 -11.28
N SER A 294 6.70 -11.92 -11.64
CA SER A 294 7.79 -12.02 -12.60
C SER A 294 9.12 -12.43 -11.97
N PHE A 295 9.26 -12.42 -10.64
CA PHE A 295 10.53 -12.73 -9.99
C PHE A 295 11.05 -14.10 -10.42
N PRO A 296 12.28 -14.16 -10.98
CA PRO A 296 12.94 -15.42 -11.24
C PRO A 296 13.19 -16.18 -9.94
N ARG A 297 13.26 -17.51 -9.98
CA ARG A 297 13.65 -18.33 -8.82
C ARG A 297 14.98 -17.85 -8.24
N ASP A 298 15.99 -17.69 -9.09
CA ASP A 298 17.34 -17.23 -8.70
C ASP A 298 17.47 -15.70 -8.68
N CYS A 299 16.46 -15.02 -8.14
CA CYS A 299 16.44 -13.56 -8.02
C CYS A 299 17.35 -13.02 -6.92
N LEU A 300 17.71 -13.81 -5.90
CA LEU A 300 18.55 -13.36 -4.79
C LEU A 300 20.02 -13.21 -5.22
N ARG A 301 20.60 -12.03 -5.03
CA ARG A 301 22.02 -11.72 -5.28
C ARG A 301 22.68 -11.21 -4.02
N LEU A 302 23.81 -11.79 -3.65
CA LEU A 302 24.63 -11.30 -2.55
C LEU A 302 25.75 -10.43 -3.11
N THR A 303 25.76 -9.15 -2.77
CA THR A 303 26.79 -8.19 -3.21
C THR A 303 27.60 -7.70 -2.01
N ALA A 304 28.73 -7.02 -2.27
CA ALA A 304 29.53 -6.39 -1.21
C ALA A 304 28.73 -5.34 -0.41
N ASN A 305 27.76 -4.69 -1.05
CA ASN A 305 26.89 -3.69 -0.44
C ASN A 305 25.64 -4.32 0.20
N GLY A 306 25.54 -5.65 0.27
CA GLY A 306 24.41 -6.35 0.86
C GLY A 306 23.55 -7.13 -0.15
N PRO A 307 22.48 -7.77 0.34
CA PRO A 307 21.62 -8.63 -0.46
C PRO A 307 20.62 -7.82 -1.32
N LEU A 308 20.48 -8.23 -2.57
CA LEU A 308 19.58 -7.65 -3.56
C LEU A 308 18.64 -8.73 -4.11
N LEU A 309 17.44 -8.34 -4.52
CA LEU A 309 16.46 -9.15 -5.23
C LEU A 309 16.35 -8.62 -6.66
N ARG A 310 16.62 -9.43 -7.68
CA ARG A 310 16.55 -9.04 -9.09
C ARG A 310 15.23 -9.44 -9.72
N GLY A 311 14.58 -8.53 -10.43
CA GLY A 311 13.33 -8.75 -11.16
C GLY A 311 13.15 -7.76 -12.30
N TRP A 312 11.90 -7.49 -12.66
CA TRP A 312 11.54 -6.68 -13.83
C TRP A 312 10.46 -5.65 -13.50
N THR A 313 10.52 -4.46 -14.09
CA THR A 313 9.45 -3.45 -14.08
C THR A 313 8.83 -3.31 -15.47
N PHE A 314 7.52 -3.07 -15.55
CA PHE A 314 6.75 -3.16 -16.80
C PHE A 314 5.93 -1.91 -17.16
N LYS A 315 5.93 -0.86 -16.32
CA LYS A 315 5.05 0.32 -16.49
C LYS A 315 5.75 1.61 -16.91
N LEU A 316 7.07 1.68 -16.76
CA LEU A 316 7.83 2.92 -16.97
C LEU A 316 8.34 3.07 -18.41
N SER A 317 8.39 1.98 -19.19
CA SER A 317 8.73 1.99 -20.62
C SER A 317 7.86 0.98 -21.38
N ASP A 318 7.83 1.09 -22.71
CA ASP A 318 7.15 0.12 -23.59
C ASP A 318 7.78 -1.30 -23.55
N SER A 319 8.86 -1.46 -22.78
CA SER A 319 9.62 -2.70 -22.59
C SER A 319 9.77 -3.06 -21.10
N SER A 320 10.03 -4.34 -20.80
CA SER A 320 10.38 -4.77 -19.45
C SER A 320 11.83 -4.38 -19.13
N GLU A 321 12.05 -3.67 -18.02
CA GLU A 321 13.39 -3.27 -17.58
C GLU A 321 13.83 -4.07 -16.35
N PRO A 322 15.09 -4.56 -16.30
CA PRO A 322 15.61 -5.24 -15.13
C PRO A 322 15.76 -4.26 -13.96
N ARG A 323 15.43 -4.71 -12.76
CA ARG A 323 15.49 -3.91 -11.53
C ARG A 323 16.00 -4.76 -10.36
N ASP A 324 16.86 -4.17 -9.53
CA ASP A 324 17.36 -4.80 -8.31
C ASP A 324 16.76 -4.07 -7.09
N TRP A 325 16.22 -4.80 -6.11
CA TRP A 325 15.66 -4.30 -4.85
C TRP A 325 16.60 -4.69 -3.68
N PRO A 326 17.15 -3.78 -2.87
CA PRO A 326 17.80 -4.16 -1.63
C PRO A 326 16.77 -4.73 -0.65
N ILE A 327 17.17 -5.76 0.10
CA ILE A 327 16.25 -6.44 1.01
C ILE A 327 16.86 -6.66 2.41
N PRO A 328 16.07 -6.63 3.49
CA PRO A 328 16.54 -6.96 4.83
C PRO A 328 16.94 -8.43 4.97
N LYS A 329 17.76 -8.75 5.98
CA LYS A 329 18.15 -10.13 6.32
C LYS A 329 16.93 -11.04 6.54
N ALA A 330 15.87 -10.51 7.13
CA ALA A 330 14.59 -11.18 7.29
C ALA A 330 14.01 -11.66 5.94
N ALA A 331 13.96 -10.76 4.95
CA ALA A 331 13.51 -11.08 3.60
C ALA A 331 14.47 -12.02 2.87
N VAL A 332 15.79 -11.96 3.12
CA VAL A 332 16.74 -12.95 2.57
C VAL A 332 16.39 -14.36 3.00
N LYS A 333 16.08 -14.57 4.29
CA LYS A 333 15.70 -15.89 4.81
C LYS A 333 14.41 -16.38 4.16
N ALA A 334 13.39 -15.52 4.07
CA ALA A 334 12.14 -15.82 3.39
C ALA A 334 12.33 -16.18 1.91
N VAL A 335 13.15 -15.41 1.17
CA VAL A 335 13.44 -15.68 -0.24
C VAL A 335 14.15 -17.03 -0.42
N LYS A 336 15.13 -17.36 0.42
CA LYS A 336 15.80 -18.68 0.36
C LYS A 336 14.84 -19.84 0.62
N GLN A 337 13.99 -19.72 1.63
CA GLN A 337 12.94 -20.71 1.90
C GLN A 337 11.96 -20.81 0.73
N GLN A 338 11.59 -19.67 0.13
CA GLN A 338 10.72 -19.63 -1.03
C GLN A 338 11.35 -20.26 -2.28
N GLN A 339 12.65 -20.08 -2.51
CA GLN A 339 13.39 -20.75 -3.59
C GLN A 339 13.34 -22.27 -3.45
N GLN A 340 13.57 -22.78 -2.24
CA GLN A 340 13.44 -24.21 -1.93
C GLN A 340 12.01 -24.70 -2.18
N LEU A 341 11.01 -23.96 -1.71
CA LEU A 341 9.61 -24.32 -1.91
C LEU A 341 9.22 -24.33 -3.40
N ALA A 342 9.71 -23.35 -4.18
CA ALA A 342 9.47 -23.27 -5.61
C ALA A 342 10.07 -24.46 -6.36
N GLU A 343 11.29 -24.88 -6.01
CA GLU A 343 11.93 -26.08 -6.55
C GLU A 343 11.11 -27.34 -6.26
N LEU A 344 10.60 -27.49 -5.04
CA LEU A 344 9.79 -28.65 -4.65
C LEU A 344 8.46 -28.74 -5.41
N LEU A 345 7.85 -27.58 -5.71
CA LEU A 345 6.54 -27.48 -6.36
C LEU A 345 6.63 -27.59 -7.89
N ASP A 346 7.63 -26.96 -8.49
CA ASP A 346 7.81 -26.89 -9.94
C ASP A 346 9.29 -27.13 -10.31
N PRO A 347 9.79 -28.39 -10.22
CA PRO A 347 11.18 -28.70 -10.57
C PRO A 347 11.51 -28.24 -11.99
N GLY A 348 12.56 -27.45 -12.15
CA GLY A 348 12.95 -26.85 -13.46
C GLY A 348 12.15 -25.61 -13.90
N GLY A 349 11.15 -25.16 -13.13
CA GLY A 349 10.48 -23.88 -13.34
C GLY A 349 11.40 -22.67 -13.10
N ASP A 350 11.08 -21.52 -13.70
CA ASP A 350 11.90 -20.31 -13.61
C ASP A 350 11.39 -19.27 -12.60
N ARG A 351 10.23 -19.50 -11.95
CA ARG A 351 9.57 -18.52 -11.07
C ARG A 351 9.84 -18.76 -9.59
N LEU A 352 9.95 -17.66 -8.84
CA LEU A 352 10.06 -17.69 -7.38
C LEU A 352 8.75 -18.10 -6.71
N PHE A 353 7.62 -17.61 -7.21
CA PHE A 353 6.30 -17.86 -6.63
C PHE A 353 5.49 -18.74 -7.58
N VAL A 354 5.01 -19.88 -7.09
CA VAL A 354 4.37 -20.92 -7.94
C VAL A 354 3.06 -21.41 -7.32
N SER A 355 2.10 -21.83 -8.14
CA SER A 355 0.82 -22.33 -7.63
C SER A 355 0.89 -23.76 -7.14
N PHE A 356 0.27 -24.02 -5.99
CA PHE A 356 0.00 -25.36 -5.47
C PHE A 356 -1.02 -26.16 -6.30
N LYS A 357 -1.65 -25.56 -7.33
CA LYS A 357 -2.65 -26.21 -8.21
C LYS A 357 -2.10 -26.59 -9.58
N LEU A 358 -0.83 -26.98 -9.66
CA LEU A 358 -0.19 -27.55 -10.86
C LEU A 358 -0.83 -28.90 -11.22
N GLY A 359 -2.01 -28.88 -11.86
CA GLY A 359 -2.70 -30.10 -12.29
C GLY A 359 -4.18 -29.97 -12.65
N ALA A 360 -4.87 -28.91 -12.21
CA ALA A 360 -6.32 -28.76 -12.45
C ALA A 360 -6.63 -27.85 -13.66
N GLY A 361 -6.56 -28.42 -14.87
CA GLY A 361 -7.20 -27.88 -16.08
C GLY A 361 -6.43 -26.80 -16.86
N ARG A 362 -6.93 -26.51 -18.08
CA ARG A 362 -6.42 -25.52 -19.06
C ARG A 362 -6.49 -24.06 -18.57
N ARG A 363 -5.84 -23.74 -17.46
CA ARG A 363 -5.64 -22.37 -16.98
C ARG A 363 -4.38 -21.80 -17.63
N SER A 364 -4.42 -20.53 -18.02
CA SER A 364 -3.26 -19.87 -18.63
C SER A 364 -2.12 -19.75 -17.61
N GLU A 365 -0.85 -19.63 -18.05
CA GLU A 365 0.29 -19.38 -17.14
C GLU A 365 0.06 -18.18 -16.21
N ARG A 366 -0.68 -17.16 -16.67
CA ARG A 366 -1.15 -16.03 -15.83
C ARG A 366 -2.13 -16.41 -14.72
N ASP A 367 -2.94 -17.44 -14.92
CA ASP A 367 -3.93 -17.91 -13.93
C ASP A 367 -3.30 -18.85 -12.90
N LYS A 368 -2.13 -19.42 -13.22
CA LYS A 368 -1.29 -20.24 -12.32
C LYS A 368 -0.42 -19.39 -11.38
N LEU A 369 -0.41 -18.06 -11.52
CA LEU A 369 0.45 -17.17 -10.73
C LEU A 369 -0.35 -16.12 -9.93
N ARG A 370 -1.69 -16.23 -9.86
CA ARG A 370 -2.50 -15.29 -9.07
C ARG A 370 -2.37 -15.59 -7.59
N PHE A 371 -1.38 -14.96 -6.95
CA PHE A 371 -1.32 -14.84 -5.50
C PHE A 371 -2.43 -13.93 -5.02
N ASN A 372 -3.26 -14.46 -4.13
CA ASN A 372 -4.24 -13.66 -3.43
C ASN A 372 -3.59 -13.10 -2.17
N ALA A 373 -3.26 -11.81 -2.16
CA ALA A 373 -2.64 -11.16 -1.02
C ALA A 373 -3.46 -11.32 0.30
N HIS A 374 -4.77 -11.50 0.16
CA HIS A 374 -5.72 -11.75 1.24
C HIS A 374 -5.64 -13.17 1.83
N ALA A 375 -5.08 -14.14 1.13
CA ALA A 375 -5.16 -15.55 1.55
C ALA A 375 -4.38 -15.81 2.86
N PHE A 376 -3.29 -15.08 3.09
CA PHE A 376 -2.54 -15.19 4.35
C PHE A 376 -3.36 -14.68 5.54
N SER A 377 -3.93 -13.48 5.41
CA SER A 377 -4.65 -12.81 6.50
C SER A 377 -5.97 -13.50 6.83
N ASP A 378 -6.61 -14.17 5.86
CA ASP A 378 -7.84 -14.93 6.07
C ASP A 378 -7.57 -16.28 6.75
N ARG A 379 -6.39 -16.86 6.48
CA ARG A 379 -5.97 -18.15 7.04
C ARG A 379 -5.14 -18.03 8.30
N THR A 380 -5.01 -16.84 8.86
CA THR A 380 -4.23 -16.59 10.07
C THR A 380 -5.06 -15.75 11.04
N SER A 381 -5.09 -16.14 12.31
CA SER A 381 -5.75 -15.41 13.39
C SER A 381 -4.79 -15.19 14.56
N THR A 382 -5.11 -14.22 15.42
CA THR A 382 -4.45 -14.03 16.71
C THR A 382 -4.84 -15.12 17.71
N ALA A 383 -4.10 -15.24 18.81
CA ALA A 383 -4.36 -16.23 19.86
C ALA A 383 -5.75 -16.14 20.51
N ASP A 384 -6.41 -14.98 20.42
CA ASP A 384 -7.79 -14.75 20.86
C ASP A 384 -8.85 -15.10 19.78
N GLY A 385 -8.43 -15.64 18.64
CA GLY A 385 -9.30 -16.15 17.57
C GLY A 385 -9.73 -15.11 16.53
N ARG A 386 -9.29 -13.85 16.62
CA ARG A 386 -9.61 -12.83 15.61
C ARG A 386 -8.79 -13.04 14.34
N ARG A 387 -9.43 -13.11 13.16
CA ARG A 387 -8.68 -13.23 11.89
C ARG A 387 -7.93 -11.94 11.61
N LEU A 388 -6.76 -12.04 11.01
CA LEU A 388 -6.00 -10.85 10.64
C LEU A 388 -6.79 -9.99 9.63
N THR A 389 -7.53 -10.61 8.71
CA THR A 389 -8.41 -9.87 7.78
C THR A 389 -9.43 -9.00 8.50
N ASP A 390 -9.98 -9.45 9.63
CA ASP A 390 -11.01 -8.70 10.38
C ASP A 390 -10.43 -7.44 11.04
N LEU A 391 -9.10 -7.36 11.16
CA LEU A 391 -8.37 -6.23 11.73
C LEU A 391 -7.95 -5.20 10.66
N CYS A 392 -8.16 -5.50 9.38
CA CYS A 392 -7.86 -4.60 8.27
C CYS A 392 -9.09 -3.77 7.90
N GLN A 393 -8.94 -2.44 7.74
CA GLN A 393 -10.04 -1.67 7.17
C GLN A 393 -10.01 -1.82 5.64
N GLY A 394 -11.03 -2.48 5.10
CA GLY A 394 -11.14 -2.75 3.66
C GLY A 394 -10.33 -3.96 3.20
N ASN A 395 -10.11 -4.06 1.89
CA ASN A 395 -9.54 -5.27 1.30
C ASN A 395 -8.00 -5.29 1.35
N VAL A 396 -7.43 -6.47 1.64
CA VAL A 396 -5.99 -6.73 1.50
C VAL A 396 -5.65 -6.88 0.01
N HIS A 397 -4.94 -5.88 -0.54
CA HIS A 397 -4.59 -5.82 -1.96
C HIS A 397 -3.13 -5.42 -2.17
N SER A 398 -2.49 -5.95 -3.22
CA SER A 398 -1.09 -5.68 -3.58
C SER A 398 -0.73 -4.18 -3.61
N HIS A 399 -1.64 -3.33 -4.09
CA HIS A 399 -1.38 -1.89 -4.16
C HIS A 399 -1.30 -1.22 -2.79
N ARG A 400 -1.98 -1.77 -1.76
CA ARG A 400 -1.90 -1.24 -0.39
C ARG A 400 -0.53 -1.50 0.24
N PHE A 401 0.14 -2.61 -0.09
CA PHE A 401 1.54 -2.84 0.33
C PHE A 401 2.45 -1.72 -0.16
N ARG A 402 2.37 -1.38 -1.44
CA ARG A 402 3.15 -0.29 -2.03
C ARG A 402 2.88 1.04 -1.35
N LYS A 403 1.60 1.40 -1.16
CA LYS A 403 1.18 2.61 -0.44
C LYS A 403 1.68 2.64 1.00
N THR A 404 1.68 1.49 1.67
CA THR A 404 2.19 1.33 3.04
C THR A 404 3.69 1.57 3.08
N VAL A 405 4.46 0.95 2.18
CA VAL A 405 5.92 1.16 2.10
C VAL A 405 6.24 2.62 1.76
N ALA A 406 5.49 3.23 0.83
CA ALA A 406 5.62 4.65 0.51
C ALA A 406 5.38 5.53 1.74
N ARG A 407 4.30 5.28 2.49
CA ARG A 407 3.98 6.02 3.72
C ARG A 407 5.05 5.84 4.79
N LEU A 408 5.49 4.61 5.04
CA LEU A 408 6.52 4.33 6.03
C LEU A 408 7.82 5.08 5.66
N ALA A 409 8.26 4.99 4.41
CA ALA A 409 9.45 5.72 3.96
C ALA A 409 9.30 7.25 4.03
N ALA A 410 8.13 7.77 3.66
CA ALA A 410 7.83 9.19 3.74
C ALA A 410 7.86 9.71 5.18
N LEU A 411 7.24 8.99 6.12
CA LEU A 411 7.27 9.31 7.55
C LEU A 411 8.71 9.31 8.08
N SER A 412 9.52 8.38 7.62
CA SER A 412 10.93 8.31 8.02
C SER A 412 11.76 9.47 7.50
N LEU A 413 11.48 9.96 6.28
CA LEU A 413 12.14 11.14 5.72
C LEU A 413 11.74 12.45 6.39
N VAL A 414 10.52 12.55 6.93
CA VAL A 414 10.05 13.73 7.69
C VAL A 414 10.50 13.66 9.17
N GLY A 415 11.25 12.62 9.55
CA GLY A 415 11.99 12.55 10.81
C GLY A 415 11.53 11.45 11.77
N ALA A 416 10.75 10.47 11.30
CA ALA A 416 10.52 9.23 12.03
C ALA A 416 11.58 8.16 11.68
N SER A 417 12.87 8.52 11.73
CA SER A 417 13.95 7.53 11.55
C SER A 417 13.84 6.39 12.56
N ASP A 418 13.39 6.69 13.79
CA ASP A 418 13.14 5.74 14.88
C ASP A 418 12.11 4.65 14.48
N ILE A 419 11.11 4.99 13.68
CA ILE A 419 10.12 4.01 13.18
C ILE A 419 10.75 3.02 12.18
N LEU A 420 11.78 3.40 11.42
CA LEU A 420 12.51 2.44 10.57
C LEU A 420 13.30 1.43 11.40
N PHE A 421 13.92 1.91 12.49
CA PHE A 421 14.68 1.05 13.41
C PHE A 421 13.75 0.00 14.04
N ASP A 422 12.54 0.41 14.44
CA ASP A 422 11.54 -0.48 15.07
C ASP A 422 10.82 -1.41 14.07
N VAL A 423 10.44 -0.92 12.88
CA VAL A 423 9.63 -1.70 11.90
C VAL A 423 10.49 -2.63 11.04
N PHE A 424 11.70 -2.21 10.66
CA PHE A 424 12.56 -2.98 9.75
C PHE A 424 13.79 -3.62 10.42
N GLY A 425 14.08 -3.29 11.68
CA GLY A 425 15.23 -3.87 12.41
C GLY A 425 16.60 -3.54 11.80
N HIS A 426 16.68 -2.48 11.00
CA HIS A 426 17.92 -2.04 10.35
C HIS A 426 18.74 -1.17 11.29
N ARG A 427 20.07 -1.36 11.36
CA ARG A 427 21.00 -0.39 11.97
C ARG A 427 21.43 0.73 11.00
N ASP A 428 20.97 0.67 9.74
CA ASP A 428 21.37 1.57 8.66
C ASP A 428 20.20 1.82 7.70
N PRO A 429 19.46 2.95 7.85
CA PRO A 429 18.27 3.28 7.05
C PRO A 429 18.59 3.81 5.64
N ASP A 430 19.84 4.16 5.34
CA ASP A 430 20.22 4.89 4.12
C ASP A 430 20.10 4.03 2.86
N MET A 431 20.41 2.73 2.95
CA MET A 431 20.26 1.81 1.80
C MET A 431 18.79 1.54 1.43
N THR A 432 17.91 1.47 2.43
CA THR A 432 16.47 1.24 2.21
C THR A 432 15.81 2.50 1.65
N LEU A 433 16.16 3.68 2.16
CA LEU A 433 15.65 4.96 1.68
C LEU A 433 16.16 5.32 0.28
N ALA A 434 17.45 5.13 -0.02
CA ALA A 434 18.03 5.40 -1.35
C ALA A 434 17.28 4.66 -2.47
N TYR A 435 16.73 3.50 -2.15
CA TYR A 435 16.01 2.68 -3.11
C TYR A 435 14.53 3.03 -3.27
N ILE A 436 13.81 3.33 -2.19
CA ILE A 436 12.42 3.79 -2.32
C ILE A 436 12.40 5.13 -3.08
N LEU A 437 13.45 5.94 -2.89
CA LEU A 437 13.76 7.11 -3.69
C LEU A 437 14.23 6.80 -5.13
N SER A 438 14.34 5.55 -5.60
CA SER A 438 14.71 5.24 -6.99
C SER A 438 13.52 5.04 -7.93
N ASP A 439 12.30 4.89 -7.39
CA ASP A 439 11.08 4.66 -8.16
C ASP A 439 10.26 5.96 -8.26
N PRO A 440 10.14 6.59 -9.45
CA PRO A 440 9.49 7.89 -9.60
C PRO A 440 8.03 7.93 -9.12
N GLU A 441 7.27 6.85 -9.35
CA GLU A 441 5.87 6.80 -8.88
C GLU A 441 5.81 6.68 -7.34
N LEU A 442 6.73 5.93 -6.74
CA LEU A 442 6.85 5.85 -5.28
C LEU A 442 7.36 7.17 -4.69
N GLN A 443 8.28 7.87 -5.35
CA GLN A 443 8.73 9.20 -4.96
C GLN A 443 7.59 10.21 -4.96
N ASP A 444 6.72 10.20 -5.97
CA ASP A 444 5.59 11.13 -6.02
C ASP A 444 4.58 10.85 -4.91
N GLU A 445 4.29 9.57 -4.64
CA GLU A 445 3.49 9.17 -3.49
C GLU A 445 4.14 9.57 -2.16
N MET A 446 5.45 9.39 -2.02
CA MET A 446 6.20 9.81 -0.83
C MET A 446 6.20 11.31 -0.65
N ARG A 447 6.42 12.09 -1.72
CA ARG A 447 6.41 13.56 -1.66
C ARG A 447 5.06 14.06 -1.17
N GLN A 448 3.98 13.48 -1.68
CA GLN A 448 2.63 13.80 -1.22
C GLN A 448 2.47 13.48 0.28
N VAL A 449 2.81 12.26 0.70
CA VAL A 449 2.66 11.85 2.11
C VAL A 449 3.58 12.65 3.04
N SER A 450 4.81 12.93 2.62
CA SER A 450 5.76 13.76 3.36
C SER A 450 5.23 15.18 3.52
N ALA A 451 4.62 15.75 2.47
CA ALA A 451 4.01 17.07 2.56
C ALA A 451 2.83 17.11 3.52
N GLU A 452 1.94 16.12 3.45
CA GLU A 452 0.81 15.97 4.37
C GLU A 452 1.29 15.78 5.83
N ALA A 453 2.31 14.95 6.05
CA ALA A 453 2.88 14.71 7.37
C ALA A 453 3.57 15.96 7.94
N ALA A 454 4.37 16.66 7.14
CA ALA A 454 5.01 17.90 7.54
C ALA A 454 3.99 19.02 7.80
N MET A 455 2.89 19.08 7.05
CA MET A 455 1.77 19.97 7.35
C MET A 455 1.12 19.65 8.70
N MET A 456 0.89 18.37 9.00
CA MET A 456 0.31 17.94 10.28
C MET A 456 1.22 18.32 11.46
N ILE A 457 2.52 18.07 11.32
CA ILE A 457 3.54 18.42 12.31
C ILE A 457 3.60 19.95 12.51
N ALA A 458 3.58 20.72 11.42
CA ALA A 458 3.56 22.17 11.48
C ALA A 458 2.28 22.69 12.16
N ALA A 459 1.12 22.08 11.90
CA ALA A 459 -0.14 22.44 12.54
C ALA A 459 -0.12 22.18 14.05
N ASP A 460 0.43 21.04 14.51
CA ASP A 460 0.58 20.77 15.94
C ASP A 460 1.55 21.76 16.61
N ALA A 461 2.64 22.10 15.92
CA ALA A 461 3.61 23.09 16.40
C ALA A 461 2.97 24.49 16.57
N ILE A 462 2.14 24.91 15.61
CA ILE A 462 1.41 26.19 15.67
C ILE A 462 0.40 26.20 16.81
N LYS A 463 -0.37 25.12 16.99
CA LYS A 463 -1.34 24.99 18.09
C LYS A 463 -0.70 25.14 19.48
N ARG A 464 0.58 24.82 19.60
CA ARG A 464 1.33 24.79 20.87
C ARG A 464 2.51 25.76 20.87
N ILE A 465 2.45 26.80 20.04
CA ILE A 465 3.61 27.67 19.82
C ILE A 465 4.00 28.47 21.07
N ASP A 466 3.02 28.81 21.92
CA ASP A 466 3.27 29.52 23.18
C ASP A 466 4.10 28.70 24.18
N GLY A 467 3.98 27.37 24.12
CA GLY A 467 4.80 26.46 24.93
C GLY A 467 6.09 26.03 24.24
N SER A 468 6.30 26.40 22.98
CA SER A 468 7.45 25.97 22.18
C SER A 468 8.62 26.94 22.36
N GLY A 469 9.83 26.39 22.30
CA GLY A 469 11.09 27.10 22.53
C GLY A 469 12.08 26.94 21.39
N GLY A 470 13.32 27.30 21.67
CA GLY A 470 14.43 27.28 20.73
C GLY A 470 14.49 28.54 19.84
N PRO A 471 15.60 28.75 19.14
CA PRO A 471 15.86 30.00 18.42
C PRO A 471 14.84 30.34 17.32
N ALA A 472 14.13 29.36 16.77
CA ALA A 472 13.11 29.60 15.74
C ALA A 472 11.73 30.00 16.32
N ALA A 473 11.47 29.76 17.61
CA ALA A 473 10.15 30.01 18.21
C ALA A 473 9.66 31.47 18.05
N PRO A 474 10.49 32.51 18.28
CA PRO A 474 10.04 33.90 18.11
C PRO A 474 9.58 34.21 16.69
N ALA A 475 10.31 33.74 15.68
CA ALA A 475 9.96 33.96 14.28
C ALA A 475 8.64 33.27 13.89
N VAL A 476 8.37 32.08 14.45
CA VAL A 476 7.12 31.34 14.22
C VAL A 476 5.95 32.01 14.97
N ARG A 477 6.15 32.51 16.20
CA ARG A 477 5.12 33.31 16.90
C ARG A 477 4.81 34.60 16.14
N GLU A 478 5.81 35.28 15.61
CA GLU A 478 5.62 36.48 14.79
C GLU A 478 4.85 36.15 13.48
N LEU A 479 5.12 34.99 12.86
CA LEU A 479 4.34 34.52 11.71
C LEU A 479 2.87 34.32 12.07
N VAL A 480 2.58 33.66 13.20
CA VAL A 480 1.22 33.46 13.70
C VAL A 480 0.53 34.80 13.99
N ALA A 481 1.20 35.69 14.73
CA ALA A 481 0.67 37.00 15.11
C ALA A 481 0.37 37.88 13.89
N ARG A 482 1.27 37.91 12.90
CA ARG A 482 1.06 38.65 11.64
C ARG A 482 -0.13 38.10 10.86
N TYR A 483 -0.29 36.78 10.82
CA TYR A 483 -1.43 36.17 10.16
C TYR A 483 -2.75 36.58 10.85
N MET A 484 -2.83 36.44 12.19
CA MET A 484 -4.01 36.84 12.96
C MET A 484 -4.36 38.31 12.80
N ALA A 485 -3.35 39.20 12.80
CA ALA A 485 -3.56 40.63 12.58
C ALA A 485 -4.14 40.92 11.17
N SER A 486 -3.74 40.13 10.16
CA SER A 486 -4.22 40.27 8.78
C SER A 486 -5.60 39.64 8.53
N SER A 487 -5.96 38.58 9.27
CA SER A 487 -7.27 37.92 9.15
C SER A 487 -8.35 38.57 10.02
N ALA A 488 -7.98 39.53 10.89
CA ALA A 488 -8.85 40.13 11.90
C ALA A 488 -9.49 39.10 12.85
N GLU A 489 -8.87 37.93 12.99
CA GLU A 489 -9.33 36.87 13.89
C GLU A 489 -8.74 37.03 15.29
N THR A 490 -9.58 36.87 16.31
CA THR A 490 -9.16 36.90 17.72
C THR A 490 -8.57 35.56 18.17
N GLU A 491 -8.92 34.47 17.50
CA GLU A 491 -8.42 33.11 17.76
C GLU A 491 -8.19 32.36 16.45
N LEU A 492 -7.20 31.47 16.41
CA LEU A 492 -6.94 30.64 15.23
C LEU A 492 -8.01 29.55 15.09
N GLY A 493 -8.93 29.73 14.14
CA GLY A 493 -9.81 28.65 13.69
C GLY A 493 -9.05 27.54 12.95
N GLU A 494 -9.69 26.38 12.74
CA GLU A 494 -9.05 25.22 12.08
C GLU A 494 -8.50 25.55 10.68
N ASN A 495 -9.22 26.36 9.91
CA ASN A 495 -8.79 26.79 8.57
C ASN A 495 -7.57 27.75 8.62
N SER A 496 -7.50 28.57 9.65
CA SER A 496 -6.38 29.51 9.88
C SER A 496 -5.13 28.75 10.31
N ILE A 497 -5.27 27.72 11.15
CA ILE A 497 -4.16 26.82 11.51
C ILE A 497 -3.62 26.11 10.26
N ALA A 498 -4.50 25.57 9.41
CA ALA A 498 -4.07 24.90 8.18
C ALA A 498 -3.30 25.84 7.25
N THR A 499 -3.74 27.10 7.13
CA THR A 499 -3.10 28.13 6.29
C THR A 499 -1.73 28.53 6.84
N VAL A 500 -1.62 28.79 8.15
CA VAL A 500 -0.33 29.11 8.78
C VAL A 500 0.60 27.89 8.76
N ALA A 501 0.06 26.67 8.91
CA ALA A 501 0.83 25.43 8.78
C ALA A 501 1.36 25.23 7.36
N GLN A 502 0.60 25.62 6.34
CA GLN A 502 1.08 25.63 4.97
C GLN A 502 2.22 26.65 4.76
N LEU A 503 2.10 27.85 5.33
CA LEU A 503 3.15 28.87 5.30
C LEU A 503 4.43 28.42 6.04
N LEU A 504 4.27 27.81 7.21
CA LEU A 504 5.38 27.30 8.02
C LEU A 504 6.04 26.08 7.36
N SER A 505 5.23 25.16 6.81
CA SER A 505 5.73 23.96 6.15
C SER A 505 6.30 24.22 4.76
N GLN A 506 5.92 25.31 4.07
CA GLN A 506 6.33 25.62 2.70
C GLN A 506 6.21 24.42 1.75
N ASP A 507 5.02 23.83 1.69
CA ASP A 507 4.73 22.58 0.97
C ASP A 507 5.56 21.38 1.45
N GLY A 508 5.65 21.19 2.76
CA GLY A 508 6.09 19.91 3.33
C GLY A 508 7.54 19.79 3.80
N ARG A 509 8.21 20.91 4.07
CA ARG A 509 9.66 20.99 4.31
C ARG A 509 10.05 21.24 5.75
N VAL A 510 9.09 21.43 6.64
CA VAL A 510 9.33 21.30 8.08
C VAL A 510 9.65 19.83 8.35
N MET A 511 10.84 19.60 8.93
CA MET A 511 11.33 18.25 9.19
C MET A 511 11.61 18.09 10.68
N LEU A 512 11.24 16.94 11.24
CA LEU A 512 11.63 16.56 12.58
C LEU A 512 13.11 16.12 12.56
N VAL A 513 13.93 16.79 13.36
CA VAL A 513 15.38 16.53 13.44
C VAL A 513 15.70 15.58 14.59
N LYS A 514 14.94 15.71 15.68
CA LYS A 514 14.97 14.83 16.86
C LYS A 514 13.55 14.78 17.42
N ARG A 515 13.28 13.83 18.32
CA ARG A 515 12.01 13.79 19.05
C ARG A 515 11.69 15.17 19.62
N ASN A 516 10.52 15.70 19.29
CA ASN A 516 10.05 17.04 19.69
C ASN A 516 10.86 18.24 19.16
N VAL A 517 11.73 18.08 18.15
CA VAL A 517 12.56 19.17 17.58
C VAL A 517 12.36 19.28 16.07
N LEU A 518 11.90 20.45 15.62
CA LEU A 518 11.67 20.74 14.20
C LEU A 518 12.74 21.64 13.60
N CYS A 519 13.07 21.40 12.33
CA CYS A 519 13.81 22.32 11.50
C CYS A 519 12.84 23.15 10.66
N THR A 520 12.92 24.48 10.78
CA THR A 520 12.14 25.45 9.98
C THR A 520 12.93 25.98 8.78
N LYS A 521 14.09 25.40 8.50
CA LYS A 521 15.01 25.85 7.46
C LYS A 521 14.47 25.59 6.05
N THR A 522 14.57 26.59 5.19
CA THR A 522 14.19 26.49 3.77
C THR A 522 15.39 26.15 2.87
N LEU A 523 15.15 25.68 1.63
CA LEU A 523 16.21 25.23 0.69
C LEU A 523 17.27 26.31 0.38
N ASN A 524 16.86 27.57 0.39
CA ASN A 524 17.74 28.71 0.06
C ASN A 524 18.43 29.31 1.29
N GLN A 525 18.19 28.74 2.48
CA GLN A 525 18.85 29.16 3.71
C GLN A 525 20.03 28.24 4.02
N ALA A 526 21.07 28.80 4.64
CA ALA A 526 22.13 28.02 5.27
C ALA A 526 21.86 27.91 6.77
N GLY A 527 22.35 26.84 7.39
CA GLY A 527 22.34 26.67 8.84
C GLY A 527 23.70 26.18 9.33
N PRO A 528 24.01 26.27 10.62
CA PRO A 528 25.27 25.77 11.17
C PRO A 528 25.50 24.27 10.89
N CYS A 529 24.42 23.53 10.65
CA CYS A 529 24.48 22.11 10.30
C CYS A 529 25.09 21.84 8.91
N ASN A 530 25.05 22.77 7.95
CA ASN A 530 25.59 22.54 6.61
C ASN A 530 26.32 23.76 6.00
N ARG A 531 27.45 23.52 5.32
CA ARG A 531 28.31 24.59 4.74
C ARG A 531 27.74 25.24 3.46
N ARG A 532 26.65 24.70 2.89
CA ARG A 532 26.01 25.17 1.64
C ARG A 532 24.49 25.18 1.79
N THR A 533 23.80 25.93 0.93
CA THR A 533 22.34 25.84 0.78
C THR A 533 21.92 24.42 0.42
N GLY A 534 20.74 24.00 0.88
CA GLY A 534 20.23 22.63 0.71
C GLY A 534 19.73 22.00 2.01
N ASN A 535 19.50 20.68 1.96
CA ASN A 535 18.90 19.92 3.05
C ASN A 535 19.72 20.03 4.36
N PRO A 536 19.07 20.18 5.52
CA PRO A 536 19.75 20.20 6.81
C PRO A 536 20.43 18.85 7.08
N ASP A 537 21.65 18.92 7.61
CA ASP A 537 22.34 17.76 8.17
C ASP A 537 21.82 17.51 9.59
N ILE A 538 20.99 16.49 9.74
CA ILE A 538 20.32 16.13 11.00
C ILE A 538 21.34 15.75 12.08
N GLY A 539 22.41 15.05 11.70
CA GLY A 539 23.46 14.59 12.61
C GLY A 539 24.26 15.74 13.23
N ASN A 540 24.33 16.87 12.54
CA ASN A 540 25.05 18.08 12.97
C ASN A 540 24.11 19.21 13.44
N CYS A 541 22.88 18.89 13.85
CA CYS A 541 21.95 19.92 14.33
C CYS A 541 22.37 20.49 15.68
N GLN A 542 22.77 21.76 15.66
CA GLN A 542 23.19 22.53 16.83
C GLN A 542 22.00 23.10 17.60
N ILE A 543 22.11 23.21 18.93
CA ILE A 543 21.04 23.73 19.78
C ILE A 543 20.81 25.24 19.60
N SER A 544 21.86 25.96 19.22
CA SER A 544 21.85 27.39 18.91
C SER A 544 21.45 27.72 17.47
N CYS A 545 21.05 26.73 16.67
CA CYS A 545 20.65 26.96 15.28
C CYS A 545 19.38 27.81 15.20
N VAL A 546 19.42 28.93 14.46
CA VAL A 546 18.28 29.85 14.25
C VAL A 546 17.04 29.19 13.63
N HIS A 547 17.22 28.04 12.98
CA HIS A 547 16.13 27.28 12.34
C HIS A 547 15.61 26.13 13.21
N ARG A 548 16.03 26.05 14.48
CA ARG A 548 15.64 24.99 15.41
C ARG A 548 14.46 25.44 16.26
N LEU A 549 13.36 24.72 16.14
CA LEU A 549 12.15 24.88 16.95
C LEU A 549 12.02 23.68 17.88
N GLU A 550 12.06 23.91 19.18
CA GLU A 550 11.79 22.90 20.22
C GLU A 550 10.30 22.94 20.54
N LEU A 551 9.58 21.84 20.31
CA LEU A 551 8.15 21.77 20.61
C LEU A 551 7.90 21.80 22.13
N ALA A 552 6.70 22.20 22.54
CA ALA A 552 6.33 22.25 23.94
C ALA A 552 6.59 20.95 24.73
N ALA A 553 6.42 19.80 24.08
CA ALA A 553 6.71 18.49 24.68
C ALA A 553 8.21 18.28 24.97
N ALA A 554 9.12 18.91 24.21
CA ALA A 554 10.56 18.81 24.42
C ALA A 554 10.98 19.35 25.80
N ARG A 555 10.21 20.28 26.39
CA ARG A 555 10.51 20.83 27.71
C ARG A 555 10.68 19.76 28.78
N GLN A 556 9.86 18.70 28.74
CA GLN A 556 9.98 17.60 29.70
C GLN A 556 11.23 16.75 29.43
N ASP A 557 11.58 16.54 28.16
CA ASP A 557 12.81 15.83 27.77
C ASP A 557 14.05 16.62 28.26
N HIS A 558 14.04 17.94 28.11
CA HIS A 558 15.06 18.85 28.63
C HIS A 558 15.19 18.79 30.15
N ARG A 559 14.07 18.75 30.88
CA ARG A 559 14.07 18.60 32.35
C ARG A 559 14.70 17.28 32.79
N LEU A 560 14.34 16.18 32.15
CA LEU A 560 14.92 14.86 32.45
C LEU A 560 16.41 14.79 32.09
N ALA A 561 16.81 15.42 30.98
CA ALA A 561 18.20 15.47 30.56
C ALA A 561 19.06 16.33 31.49
N LEU A 562 18.52 17.46 31.98
CA LEU A 562 19.16 18.32 32.97
C LEU A 562 19.49 17.54 34.26
N GLU A 563 18.53 16.80 34.83
CA GLU A 563 18.78 15.99 36.04
C GLU A 563 19.88 14.95 35.81
N ARG A 564 19.91 14.30 34.65
CA ARG A 564 20.99 13.36 34.30
C ARG A 564 22.33 14.06 34.18
N ALA A 565 22.35 15.25 33.57
CA ALA A 565 23.57 16.04 33.41
C ALA A 565 24.11 16.53 34.76
N LEU A 566 23.25 16.90 35.71
CA LEU A 566 23.66 17.26 37.08
C LEU A 566 24.29 16.08 37.81
N VAL A 567 23.69 14.89 37.75
CA VAL A 567 24.29 13.67 38.33
C VAL A 567 25.65 13.36 37.68
N GLY A 568 25.79 13.61 36.38
CA GLY A 568 27.06 13.48 35.66
C GLY A 568 28.10 14.50 36.11
N TYR A 569 27.70 15.75 36.29
CA TYR A 569 28.54 16.86 36.73
C TYR A 569 29.10 16.65 38.14
N GLU A 570 28.25 16.21 39.09
CA GLU A 570 28.65 15.94 40.47
C GLU A 570 29.78 14.90 40.57
N LYS A 571 29.79 13.92 39.65
CA LYS A 571 30.78 12.85 39.59
C LYS A 571 32.01 13.17 38.73
N ALA A 572 31.99 14.27 38.00
CA ALA A 572 33.02 14.61 37.03
C ALA A 572 34.14 15.46 37.63
N ASP A 573 35.35 15.29 37.11
CA ASP A 573 36.55 16.05 37.42
C ASP A 573 37.19 16.67 36.16
N GLY A 574 38.01 17.71 36.35
CA GLY A 574 38.79 18.35 35.29
C GLY A 574 37.98 18.72 34.04
N MET A 575 38.44 18.28 32.87
CA MET A 575 37.83 18.59 31.56
C MET A 575 36.39 18.07 31.42
N MET A 576 36.03 17.00 32.13
CA MET A 576 34.68 16.45 32.08
C MET A 576 33.66 17.37 32.75
N ARG A 577 34.07 18.18 33.74
CA ARG A 577 33.19 19.22 34.30
C ARG A 577 32.78 20.20 33.23
N SER A 578 33.72 20.85 32.54
CA SER A 578 33.40 21.82 31.49
C SER A 578 32.51 21.25 30.38
N TRP A 579 32.69 19.98 30.03
CA TRP A 579 31.80 19.29 29.09
C TRP A 579 30.35 19.20 29.62
N TRP A 580 30.17 18.77 30.87
CA TRP A 580 28.85 18.71 31.50
C TRP A 580 28.22 20.09 31.72
N GLN A 581 29.01 21.10 32.07
CA GLN A 581 28.51 22.48 32.17
C GLN A 581 27.97 22.95 30.82
N GLY A 582 28.64 22.59 29.72
CA GLY A 582 28.14 22.81 28.35
C GLY A 582 26.82 22.06 28.06
N GLN A 583 26.67 20.83 28.54
CA GLN A 583 25.39 20.09 28.41
C GLN A 583 24.26 20.75 29.21
N ILE A 584 24.54 21.14 30.47
CA ILE A 584 23.59 21.82 31.35
C ILE A 584 23.13 23.13 30.71
N SER A 585 24.07 24.00 30.32
CA SER A 585 23.75 25.25 29.61
C SER A 585 22.95 25.00 28.33
N GLY A 586 23.34 24.00 27.54
CA GLY A 586 22.61 23.59 26.34
C GLY A 586 21.17 23.18 26.62
N HIS A 587 20.89 22.48 27.72
CA HIS A 587 19.53 22.07 28.06
C HIS A 587 18.64 23.21 28.54
N LEU A 588 19.22 24.29 29.09
CA LEU A 588 18.49 25.47 29.55
C LEU A 588 18.19 26.45 28.41
N LEU A 589 19.09 26.57 27.43
CA LEU A 589 19.03 27.56 26.35
C LEU A 589 17.68 27.64 25.62
N PRO A 590 16.99 26.54 25.26
CA PRO A 590 15.81 26.66 24.42
C PRO A 590 14.57 27.21 25.11
N PHE A 591 14.50 27.20 26.44
CA PHE A 591 13.31 27.57 27.20
C PHE A 591 13.70 28.57 28.31
N PRO A 592 13.66 29.90 28.05
CA PRO A 592 14.10 30.91 29.00
C PRO A 592 13.35 30.87 30.34
N ASP A 593 12.06 30.56 30.31
CA ASP A 593 11.23 30.41 31.51
C ASP A 593 11.64 29.19 32.34
N PHE A 594 11.96 28.07 31.69
CA PHE A 594 12.55 26.89 32.33
C PHE A 594 13.96 27.17 32.85
N ALA A 595 14.77 27.96 32.16
CA ALA A 595 16.07 28.40 32.66
C ALA A 595 15.93 29.21 33.96
N ALA A 596 14.99 30.16 33.99
CA ALA A 596 14.69 30.94 35.19
C ALA A 596 14.16 30.07 36.36
N GLU A 597 13.39 29.03 36.07
CA GLU A 597 12.96 28.03 37.05
C GLU A 597 14.15 27.21 37.58
N ALA A 598 14.97 26.65 36.69
CA ALA A 598 16.09 25.77 37.01
C ALA A 598 17.20 26.48 37.78
N LEU A 599 17.46 27.76 37.48
CA LEU A 599 18.46 28.57 38.20
C LEU A 599 18.09 28.84 39.68
N LYS A 600 16.88 28.51 40.12
CA LYS A 600 16.52 28.51 41.55
C LYS A 600 17.14 27.34 42.30
N ASP A 601 17.48 26.25 41.61
CA ASP A 601 18.17 25.11 42.20
C ASP A 601 19.66 25.45 42.45
N PRO A 602 20.16 25.34 43.69
CA PRO A 602 21.58 25.55 44.00
C PRO A 602 22.51 24.67 43.15
N ARG A 603 22.14 23.42 42.86
CA ARG A 603 22.96 22.48 42.08
C ARG A 603 23.24 22.99 40.68
N VAL A 604 22.25 23.65 40.07
CA VAL A 604 22.37 24.23 38.72
C VAL A 604 23.25 25.47 38.74
N ARG A 605 23.14 26.33 39.76
CA ARG A 605 24.00 27.52 39.91
C ARG A 605 25.45 27.14 40.13
N ASP A 606 25.70 26.17 41.02
CA ASP A 606 27.04 25.65 41.29
C ASP A 606 27.64 25.01 40.03
N ALA A 607 26.81 24.32 39.25
CA ALA A 607 27.25 23.74 37.99
C ALA A 607 27.57 24.79 36.92
N LEU A 608 26.96 25.98 36.96
CA LEU A 608 27.18 27.03 35.97
C LEU A 608 28.14 28.13 36.46
N GLU A 609 28.82 27.93 37.58
CA GLU A 609 29.80 28.88 38.09
C GLU A 609 30.90 29.15 37.05
N GLY A 610 31.16 30.44 36.78
CA GLY A 610 32.14 30.88 35.78
C GLY A 610 31.65 30.86 34.32
N ILE A 611 30.41 30.44 34.07
CA ILE A 611 29.76 30.56 32.76
C ILE A 611 28.86 31.80 32.74
N ASP A 612 28.98 32.62 31.71
CA ASP A 612 28.04 33.72 31.49
C ASP A 612 26.66 33.15 31.15
N VAL A 613 25.74 33.19 32.11
CA VAL A 613 24.34 32.74 31.95
C VAL A 613 23.38 33.85 31.53
N SER A 614 23.86 35.07 31.30
CA SER A 614 23.00 36.22 30.95
C SER A 614 22.19 35.96 29.67
N HIS A 615 22.77 35.23 28.72
CA HIS A 615 22.12 34.83 27.47
C HIS A 615 20.99 33.80 27.66
N LEU A 616 20.90 33.12 28.80
CA LEU A 616 19.82 32.18 29.13
C LEU A 616 18.56 32.89 29.68
N LEU A 617 18.71 34.14 30.12
CA LEU A 617 17.67 34.93 30.78
C LEU A 617 17.15 36.09 29.92
N ILE A 618 17.47 36.11 28.63
CA ILE A 618 16.96 37.13 27.71
C ILE A 618 15.47 36.88 27.51
N GLU A 619 14.62 37.77 28.05
CA GLU A 619 13.20 37.81 27.68
C GLU A 619 13.06 38.13 26.18
N GLU A 620 12.01 37.58 25.57
CA GLU A 620 11.69 37.63 24.13
C GLU A 620 11.62 39.06 23.53
N THR A 621 11.76 40.11 24.34
CA THR A 621 11.82 41.53 23.92
C THR A 621 13.24 42.11 23.83
N GLY A 622 14.29 41.34 24.10
CA GLY A 622 15.68 41.79 24.06
C GLY A 622 16.11 42.67 25.25
N ARG A 623 15.33 42.67 26.34
CA ARG A 623 15.73 43.31 27.61
C ARG A 623 16.44 42.30 28.51
N VAL A 624 17.66 42.65 28.92
CA VAL A 624 18.42 41.90 29.92
C VAL A 624 17.78 42.11 31.29
N LEU A 625 17.43 41.02 31.98
CA LEU A 625 17.07 41.08 33.40
C LEU A 625 18.32 41.45 34.20
N ASN A 626 18.38 42.69 34.70
CA ASN A 626 19.42 43.09 35.64
C ASN A 626 19.25 42.30 36.95
N GLY A 627 20.22 41.45 37.27
CA GLY A 627 20.25 40.56 38.44
C GLY A 627 20.32 41.24 39.82
N ASN A 628 19.99 42.53 39.93
CA ASN A 628 20.05 43.31 41.19
C ASN A 628 18.68 43.53 41.86
N GLN A 629 17.60 42.89 41.43
CA GLN A 629 16.27 43.05 42.06
C GLN A 629 15.79 41.86 42.90
N LEU A 630 16.67 40.92 43.25
CA LEU A 630 16.42 39.91 44.29
C LEU A 630 17.18 40.28 45.57
N GLY A 631 16.78 41.38 46.20
CA GLY A 631 17.32 41.81 47.48
C GLY A 631 16.51 42.94 48.09
N SER A 632 16.02 42.70 49.31
CA SER A 632 15.30 43.60 50.22
C SER A 632 13.88 44.04 49.84
N HIS A 633 12.89 43.27 50.29
CA HIS A 633 11.84 43.83 51.15
C HIS A 633 11.53 42.81 52.25
N THR A 634 11.80 43.23 53.49
CA THR A 634 11.26 42.70 54.75
C THR A 634 9.75 42.69 54.77
#